data_AF-A0A1A6A7Z8-F1
#
_entry.id   AF-A0A1A6A7Z8-F1
#
_cell.length_a   1.000
_cell.length_b   1.000
_cell.length_c   1.000
_cell.angle_alpha   90.00
_cell.angle_beta   90.00
_cell.angle_gamma   90.00
#
_symmetry.space_group_name_H-M   'P 1'
#
loop_
_entity.id
_entity.type
_entity.pdbx_description
1 polymer ?
#
loop_
_entity_poly.entity_id
_entity_poly.type
_entity_poly.pdbx_seq_one_letter_code
_entity_poly.pdbx_strand_id
1 'polypeptide(L)'
;MSTRVIQVFGILSLVGTALGSAYIGCFELAALNGGGGVIYDDRYENCPDLIVPDIPYSNSWQYVENTDTYACRGWEVPLNPKYLVADRTCAYPNVNVTLTHPPTDWTWAGCWYLHPSSDWVQVANVSTCLANCETYPYAYSRYNSDLTISCLCAVSQPPYDLPLDCGYGDPFWYTHPYTPPSSEAVKRRKREKEQERLKRKAETEAADGILPDLCPSDMRACKIPGSSGLLYECIDTSEEIQSCGGCVEGDYSTRVISGQDCTAIEGAFTVGCQNGQCKVYSSNQELDASPVTTRSRIPLRRIHSFLILARPLQGHGKGCYHNNQRLPKMLNFVLVILALTHNVYAAEVFAGCFSPSVIDINHIFPRSYLTASTTCPEVCRRLSSVSNSHAYSRVSTVDPTTSLCWCTAVQPDPKYLIADSSCPHPNLSAELIRPPPNWGWYKCFDFLAQGPANPFPVQSLGLKACKISEGDNNSFECLDTDYELESCGGCLHREVNDGNLSNQYKKPGIK
;
A
#
# COMPACT_ATOMS: atom_id res chain seq x y z
N MET A 1 8.92 -46.61 -9.42
CA MET A 1 9.55 -45.28 -9.28
C MET A 1 8.73 -44.30 -10.09
N SER A 2 7.89 -43.49 -9.42
CA SER A 2 6.97 -42.54 -10.03
C SER A 2 7.54 -41.14 -9.84
N THR A 3 8.02 -40.53 -10.92
CA THR A 3 8.55 -39.17 -10.94
C THR A 3 7.41 -38.21 -11.25
N ARG A 4 6.97 -37.44 -10.23
CA ARG A 4 6.04 -36.32 -10.40
C ARG A 4 6.80 -35.12 -10.93
N VAL A 5 6.47 -34.68 -12.14
CA VAL A 5 6.91 -33.41 -12.72
C VAL A 5 5.93 -32.33 -12.25
N ILE A 6 6.41 -31.43 -11.39
CA ILE A 6 5.65 -30.25 -10.96
C ILE A 6 5.93 -29.15 -11.99
N GLN A 7 4.97 -28.89 -12.89
CA GLN A 7 4.98 -27.71 -13.75
C GLN A 7 4.43 -26.52 -12.94
N VAL A 8 5.30 -25.57 -12.60
CA VAL A 8 4.91 -24.28 -12.04
C VAL A 8 4.67 -23.32 -13.21
N PHE A 9 3.41 -23.03 -13.49
CA PHE A 9 3.03 -21.93 -14.38
C PHE A 9 3.10 -20.62 -13.59
N GLY A 10 4.19 -19.87 -13.75
CA GLY A 10 4.27 -18.49 -13.30
C GLY A 10 3.49 -17.60 -14.27
N ILE A 11 2.33 -17.11 -13.85
CA ILE A 11 1.59 -16.07 -14.57
C ILE A 11 2.33 -14.75 -14.34
N LEU A 12 3.10 -14.32 -15.33
CA LEU A 12 3.75 -13.01 -15.35
C LEU A 12 2.71 -11.97 -15.77
N SER A 13 1.93 -11.46 -14.82
CA SER A 13 1.02 -10.34 -15.07
C SER A 13 1.84 -9.07 -15.29
N LEU A 14 1.97 -8.63 -16.54
CA LEU A 14 2.40 -7.26 -16.88
C LEU A 14 1.31 -6.30 -16.40
N VAL A 15 1.47 -5.80 -15.18
CA VAL A 15 0.67 -4.67 -14.68
C VAL A 15 1.25 -3.43 -15.37
N GLY A 16 0.58 -2.98 -16.44
CA GLY A 16 0.87 -1.67 -17.03
C GLY A 16 0.47 -0.60 -16.03
N THR A 17 1.44 0.04 -15.38
CA THR A 17 1.20 1.21 -14.56
C THR A 17 0.81 2.34 -15.49
N ALA A 18 -0.47 2.73 -15.49
CA ALA A 18 -0.89 3.96 -16.13
C ALA A 18 -0.14 5.11 -15.45
N LEU A 19 0.71 5.82 -16.20
CA LEU A 19 1.41 6.98 -15.68
C LEU A 19 0.35 8.07 -15.45
N GLY A 20 0.23 8.54 -14.21
CA GLY A 20 -0.69 9.63 -13.87
C GLY A 20 -0.27 10.91 -14.58
N SER A 21 -1.22 11.81 -14.84
CA SER A 21 -0.92 13.20 -15.25
C SER A 21 -1.50 14.16 -14.22
N ALA A 22 -0.78 15.22 -13.90
CA ALA A 22 -1.21 16.22 -12.91
C ALA A 22 -1.40 17.58 -13.57
N TYR A 23 -2.62 18.11 -13.57
CA TYR A 23 -2.91 19.47 -14.04
C TYR A 23 -2.28 20.52 -13.12
N ILE A 24 -1.55 21.48 -13.69
CA ILE A 24 -0.81 22.49 -12.94
C ILE A 24 -1.31 23.92 -13.13
N GLY A 25 -2.35 24.13 -13.96
CA GLY A 25 -2.99 25.43 -14.12
C GLY A 25 -3.23 25.86 -15.55
N CYS A 26 -3.90 27.00 -15.67
CA CYS A 26 -4.12 27.72 -16.92
C CYS A 26 -3.15 28.88 -17.05
N PHE A 27 -2.54 29.01 -18.21
CA PHE A 27 -1.56 30.05 -18.47
C PHE A 27 -1.96 30.85 -19.71
N GLU A 28 -1.67 32.15 -19.73
CA GLU A 28 -1.83 32.96 -20.93
C GLU A 28 -1.00 32.39 -22.08
N LEU A 29 -1.46 32.56 -23.32
CA LEU A 29 -0.72 32.12 -24.51
C LEU A 29 0.71 32.69 -24.58
N ALA A 30 0.94 33.87 -23.98
CA ALA A 30 2.25 34.49 -23.85
C ALA A 30 3.27 33.63 -23.08
N ALA A 31 2.83 32.67 -22.26
CA ALA A 31 3.69 31.70 -21.59
C ALA A 31 4.48 30.84 -22.57
N LEU A 32 3.96 30.64 -23.79
CA LEU A 32 4.61 29.84 -24.84
C LEU A 32 5.70 30.61 -25.60
N ASN A 33 5.76 31.93 -25.45
CA ASN A 33 6.74 32.80 -26.09
C ASN A 33 8.09 32.71 -25.35
N GLY A 34 8.84 31.63 -25.55
CA GLY A 34 10.17 31.52 -24.91
C GLY A 34 10.89 30.18 -24.96
N GLY A 35 10.35 29.13 -25.57
CA GLY A 35 11.06 27.85 -25.61
C GLY A 35 10.71 27.00 -26.82
N GLY A 36 11.56 26.00 -27.04
CA GLY A 36 11.42 25.00 -28.10
C GLY A 36 10.45 23.90 -27.67
N GLY A 37 9.75 23.32 -28.65
CA GLY A 37 8.82 22.22 -28.41
C GLY A 37 8.13 21.85 -29.71
N VAL A 38 7.93 20.56 -29.94
CA VAL A 38 7.24 20.03 -31.12
C VAL A 38 5.75 20.31 -30.98
N ILE A 39 5.16 20.89 -32.02
CA ILE A 39 3.70 21.07 -32.11
C ILE A 39 3.15 19.79 -32.70
N TYR A 40 2.29 19.11 -31.96
CA TYR A 40 1.47 18.02 -32.49
C TYR A 40 0.07 18.60 -32.73
N ASP A 41 -0.38 18.53 -33.98
CA ASP A 41 -1.74 18.86 -34.41
C ASP A 41 -2.52 17.55 -34.49
N ASP A 42 -3.28 17.22 -33.44
CA ASP A 42 -4.23 16.12 -33.50
C ASP A 42 -5.54 16.50 -32.81
N ARG A 43 -6.63 16.07 -33.42
CA ARG A 43 -8.01 16.48 -33.14
C ARG A 43 -8.70 15.60 -32.10
N TYR A 44 -8.07 14.55 -31.57
CA TYR A 44 -8.80 13.53 -30.80
C TYR A 44 -8.08 12.84 -29.63
N GLU A 45 -6.80 13.11 -29.33
CA GLU A 45 -6.06 12.41 -28.25
C GLU A 45 -5.59 13.36 -27.13
N ASN A 46 -5.55 12.84 -25.90
CA ASN A 46 -5.05 13.59 -24.73
C ASN A 46 -3.58 13.93 -24.97
N CYS A 47 -3.23 15.22 -24.94
CA CYS A 47 -1.86 15.67 -25.21
C CYS A 47 -0.74 14.95 -24.41
N PRO A 48 -0.93 14.56 -23.13
CA PRO A 48 0.07 13.79 -22.41
C PRO A 48 0.49 12.48 -23.10
N ASP A 49 -0.42 11.81 -23.81
CA ASP A 49 -0.17 10.51 -24.45
C ASP A 49 0.63 10.64 -25.75
N LEU A 50 0.57 11.82 -26.39
CA LEU A 50 1.25 12.11 -27.66
C LEU A 50 2.70 12.56 -27.49
N ILE A 51 3.07 12.96 -26.27
CA ILE A 51 4.37 13.58 -25.99
C ILE A 51 5.38 12.51 -25.59
N VAL A 52 6.62 12.67 -26.08
CA VAL A 52 7.73 11.75 -25.82
C VAL A 52 7.88 11.54 -24.29
N PRO A 53 8.09 10.30 -23.82
CA PRO A 53 8.10 9.94 -22.40
C PRO A 53 9.10 10.72 -21.52
N ASP A 54 10.07 11.42 -22.10
CA ASP A 54 11.08 12.17 -21.35
C ASP A 54 10.75 13.66 -21.14
N ILE A 55 9.62 14.13 -21.68
CA ILE A 55 9.24 15.55 -21.57
C ILE A 55 8.29 15.71 -20.36
N PRO A 56 8.67 16.45 -19.30
CA PRO A 56 7.94 16.53 -18.04
C PRO A 56 6.65 17.36 -18.08
N TYR A 57 6.52 18.32 -19.00
CA TYR A 57 5.34 19.17 -19.10
C TYR A 57 4.69 19.03 -20.47
N SER A 58 3.36 19.01 -20.51
CA SER A 58 2.60 19.19 -21.72
C SER A 58 1.64 20.35 -21.59
N ASN A 59 1.41 21.04 -22.70
CA ASN A 59 0.47 22.12 -22.77
C ASN A 59 -0.49 21.89 -23.95
N SER A 60 -1.76 22.21 -23.73
CA SER A 60 -2.85 22.03 -24.67
C SER A 60 -3.69 23.30 -24.77
N TRP A 61 -4.06 23.71 -25.98
CA TRP A 61 -4.91 24.88 -26.18
C TRP A 61 -5.76 24.72 -27.44
N GLN A 62 -6.92 25.38 -27.47
CA GLN A 62 -7.76 25.40 -28.67
C GLN A 62 -7.21 26.40 -29.69
N TYR A 63 -7.25 26.07 -30.98
CA TYR A 63 -6.77 27.00 -32.03
C TYR A 63 -7.70 28.21 -32.23
N VAL A 64 -9.00 27.99 -32.09
CA VAL A 64 -10.06 28.97 -32.35
C VAL A 64 -11.19 28.73 -31.35
N GLU A 65 -11.85 29.81 -30.89
CA GLU A 65 -13.07 29.71 -30.09
C GLU A 65 -14.07 28.74 -30.73
N ASN A 66 -14.58 27.78 -29.95
CA ASN A 66 -15.61 26.81 -30.34
C ASN A 66 -15.17 25.74 -31.36
N THR A 67 -13.89 25.40 -31.42
CA THR A 67 -13.43 24.22 -32.18
C THR A 67 -12.89 23.14 -31.23
N ASP A 68 -13.19 21.87 -31.52
CA ASP A 68 -12.62 20.71 -30.83
C ASP A 68 -11.16 20.45 -31.24
N THR A 69 -10.52 21.38 -31.95
CA THR A 69 -9.14 21.25 -32.41
C THR A 69 -8.20 21.77 -31.34
N TYR A 70 -7.43 20.87 -30.75
CA TYR A 70 -6.40 21.19 -29.76
C TYR A 70 -5.01 21.12 -30.39
N ALA A 71 -4.16 22.07 -30.06
CA ALA A 71 -2.73 21.95 -30.28
C ALA A 71 -2.08 21.41 -29.01
N CYS A 72 -1.16 20.46 -29.17
CA CYS A 72 -0.35 19.92 -28.07
C CYS A 72 1.10 20.35 -28.24
N ARG A 73 1.76 20.68 -27.13
CA ARG A 73 3.20 20.97 -27.12
C ARG A 73 3.83 20.47 -25.83
N GLY A 74 5.02 19.89 -25.95
CA GLY A 74 5.82 19.43 -24.81
C GLY A 74 6.88 20.45 -24.38
N TRP A 75 7.23 20.46 -23.09
CA TRP A 75 8.25 21.33 -22.51
C TRP A 75 9.13 20.64 -21.45
N GLU A 76 10.42 20.98 -21.42
CA GLU A 76 11.39 20.46 -20.44
C GLU A 76 11.41 21.25 -19.13
N VAL A 77 11.05 22.53 -19.20
CA VAL A 77 11.14 23.50 -18.10
C VAL A 77 9.73 23.94 -17.65
N PRO A 78 9.48 24.16 -16.36
CA PRO A 78 8.20 24.71 -15.92
C PRO A 78 7.95 26.09 -16.54
N LEU A 79 6.69 26.37 -16.90
CA LEU A 79 6.30 27.69 -17.38
C LEU A 79 6.42 28.74 -16.27
N ASN A 80 6.67 29.99 -16.67
CA ASN A 80 6.80 31.07 -15.71
C ASN A 80 5.44 31.35 -15.04
N PRO A 81 5.36 31.27 -13.69
CA PRO A 81 4.13 31.51 -12.96
C PRO A 81 3.44 32.83 -13.31
N LYS A 82 4.18 33.87 -13.71
CA LYS A 82 3.65 35.21 -14.04
C LYS A 82 2.51 35.22 -15.07
N TYR A 83 2.40 34.16 -15.88
CA TYR A 83 1.35 34.01 -16.89
C TYR A 83 0.17 33.15 -16.41
N LEU A 84 0.14 32.70 -15.16
CA LEU A 84 -0.97 31.93 -14.61
C LEU A 84 -2.25 32.78 -14.58
N VAL A 85 -3.35 32.21 -15.04
CA VAL A 85 -4.67 32.84 -15.10
C VAL A 85 -5.64 32.03 -14.25
N ALA A 86 -6.45 32.74 -13.46
CA ALA A 86 -7.55 32.16 -12.70
C ALA A 86 -8.74 31.82 -13.63
N ASP A 87 -8.59 30.76 -14.42
CA ASP A 87 -9.62 30.29 -15.36
C ASP A 87 -9.82 28.79 -15.20
N ARG A 88 -10.97 28.40 -14.65
CA ARG A 88 -11.32 26.98 -14.45
C ARG A 88 -11.50 26.21 -15.75
N THR A 89 -11.96 26.87 -16.80
CA THR A 89 -12.26 26.21 -18.09
C THR A 89 -11.04 26.17 -19.01
N CYS A 90 -10.01 26.96 -18.71
CA CYS A 90 -8.88 27.17 -19.61
C CYS A 90 -9.35 27.54 -21.03
N ALA A 91 -10.37 28.39 -21.10
CA ALA A 91 -10.94 28.78 -22.38
C ALA A 91 -9.89 29.54 -23.20
N TYR A 92 -9.98 29.44 -24.53
CA TYR A 92 -9.17 30.24 -25.42
C TYR A 92 -9.22 31.72 -25.01
N PRO A 93 -8.09 32.46 -24.93
CA PRO A 93 -6.77 32.11 -25.46
C PRO A 93 -5.82 31.44 -24.45
N ASN A 94 -6.33 30.96 -23.31
CA ASN A 94 -5.50 30.32 -22.29
C ASN A 94 -5.03 28.93 -22.71
N VAL A 95 -3.95 28.48 -22.07
CA VAL A 95 -3.27 27.22 -22.33
C VAL A 95 -3.36 26.38 -21.08
N ASN A 96 -3.90 25.17 -21.22
CA ASN A 96 -3.96 24.17 -20.17
C ASN A 96 -2.62 23.47 -20.06
N VAL A 97 -2.04 23.42 -18.87
CA VAL A 97 -0.71 22.86 -18.64
C VAL A 97 -0.83 21.70 -17.66
N THR A 98 -0.22 20.58 -18.04
CA THR A 98 -0.19 19.35 -17.25
C THR A 98 1.25 18.83 -17.11
N LEU A 99 1.54 18.23 -15.96
CA LEU A 99 2.73 17.47 -15.71
C LEU A 99 2.47 16.03 -16.20
N THR A 100 3.20 15.60 -17.22
CA THR A 100 3.00 14.30 -17.91
C THR A 100 3.57 13.13 -17.13
N HIS A 101 4.62 13.36 -16.34
CA HIS A 101 5.32 12.34 -15.56
C HIS A 101 5.56 12.83 -14.12
N PRO A 102 4.51 12.89 -13.29
CA PRO A 102 4.67 13.15 -11.87
C PRO A 102 5.57 12.08 -11.22
N PRO A 103 6.31 12.41 -10.14
CA PRO A 103 7.22 11.48 -9.45
C PRO A 103 6.57 10.17 -8.99
N THR A 104 5.26 10.20 -8.74
CA THR A 104 4.40 9.04 -8.49
C THR A 104 3.09 9.20 -9.27
N ASP A 105 2.13 8.31 -9.10
CA ASP A 105 0.79 8.30 -9.70
C ASP A 105 -0.15 9.37 -9.11
N TRP A 106 0.35 10.60 -9.01
CA TRP A 106 -0.44 11.77 -8.66
C TRP A 106 -1.51 12.04 -9.72
N THR A 107 -2.69 12.32 -9.22
CA THR A 107 -3.88 12.72 -9.97
C THR A 107 -4.35 14.06 -9.45
N TRP A 108 -4.66 14.98 -10.36
CA TRP A 108 -5.24 16.27 -9.98
C TRP A 108 -6.70 16.09 -9.58
N ALA A 109 -7.08 16.68 -8.44
CA ALA A 109 -8.40 16.52 -7.85
C ALA A 109 -9.18 17.84 -7.72
N GLY A 110 -8.63 18.96 -8.21
CA GLY A 110 -9.30 20.25 -8.24
C GLY A 110 -8.53 21.37 -7.56
N CYS A 111 -9.18 22.52 -7.43
CA CYS A 111 -8.71 23.65 -6.62
C CYS A 111 -9.63 23.85 -5.43
N TRP A 112 -9.03 24.11 -4.26
CA TRP A 112 -9.70 23.96 -2.98
C TRP A 112 -9.35 25.09 -2.02
N TYR A 113 -10.31 25.46 -1.18
CA TYR A 113 -10.06 26.38 -0.09
C TYR A 113 -9.37 25.63 1.06
N LEU A 114 -8.13 26.02 1.36
CA LEU A 114 -7.47 25.63 2.60
C LEU A 114 -7.53 26.79 3.58
N HIS A 115 -7.92 26.49 4.82
CA HIS A 115 -7.79 27.47 5.89
C HIS A 115 -6.32 27.92 5.97
N PRO A 116 -6.05 29.22 6.22
CA PRO A 116 -4.68 29.71 6.32
C PRO A 116 -3.88 28.87 7.31
N SER A 117 -2.86 28.17 6.81
CA SER A 117 -1.87 27.45 7.60
C SER A 117 -0.52 28.11 7.42
N SER A 118 0.32 28.07 8.44
CA SER A 118 1.72 28.52 8.38
C SER A 118 2.68 27.49 7.77
N ASP A 119 2.21 26.27 7.51
CA ASP A 119 3.08 25.10 7.24
C ASP A 119 3.45 24.95 5.75
N TRP A 120 3.26 26.00 4.96
CA TRP A 120 3.62 26.00 3.54
C TRP A 120 5.14 26.09 3.36
N VAL A 121 5.71 25.14 2.62
CA VAL A 121 7.13 25.11 2.28
C VAL A 121 7.30 25.63 0.85
N GLN A 122 8.16 26.64 0.64
CA GLN A 122 8.48 27.10 -0.71
C GLN A 122 9.28 26.04 -1.48
N VAL A 123 8.91 25.81 -2.74
CA VAL A 123 9.52 24.85 -3.66
C VAL A 123 9.75 25.48 -5.03
N ALA A 124 10.65 24.89 -5.83
CA ALA A 124 11.00 25.43 -7.13
C ALA A 124 9.90 25.25 -8.19
N ASN A 125 9.16 24.13 -8.14
CA ASN A 125 8.09 23.81 -9.08
C ASN A 125 7.12 22.78 -8.49
N VAL A 126 5.97 22.58 -9.16
CA VAL A 126 4.93 21.63 -8.71
C VAL A 126 5.45 20.20 -8.66
N SER A 127 6.28 19.76 -9.62
CA SER A 127 6.90 18.43 -9.60
C SER A 127 7.71 18.19 -8.31
N THR A 128 8.47 19.19 -7.85
CA THR A 128 9.20 19.15 -6.58
C THR A 128 8.25 19.05 -5.38
N CYS A 129 7.09 19.72 -5.42
CA CYS A 129 6.06 19.57 -4.39
C CYS A 129 5.55 18.13 -4.30
N LEU A 130 5.17 17.56 -5.44
CA LEU A 130 4.66 16.20 -5.54
C LEU A 130 5.69 15.15 -5.07
N ALA A 131 6.97 15.34 -5.41
CA ALA A 131 8.07 14.50 -4.91
C ALA A 131 8.19 14.58 -3.39
N ASN A 132 8.15 15.79 -2.80
CA ASN A 132 8.26 15.97 -1.36
C ASN A 132 7.08 15.36 -0.60
N CYS A 133 5.90 15.26 -1.24
CA CYS A 133 4.69 14.71 -0.64
C CYS A 133 4.46 13.23 -0.92
N GLU A 134 5.41 12.50 -1.52
CA GLU A 134 5.26 11.06 -1.85
C GLU A 134 4.82 10.19 -0.65
N THR A 135 5.18 10.58 0.57
CA THR A 135 4.80 9.84 1.79
C THR A 135 3.43 10.20 2.36
N TYR A 136 2.66 11.05 1.68
CA TYR A 136 1.37 11.57 2.12
C TYR A 136 0.31 11.32 1.04
N PRO A 137 -0.93 10.93 1.39
CA PRO A 137 -2.01 10.72 0.40
C PRO A 137 -2.37 11.98 -0.40
N TYR A 138 -2.10 13.16 0.15
CA TYR A 138 -2.51 14.43 -0.44
C TYR A 138 -1.34 15.40 -0.52
N ALA A 139 -1.28 16.13 -1.63
CA ALA A 139 -0.38 17.26 -1.83
C ALA A 139 -1.19 18.47 -2.25
N TYR A 140 -0.76 19.65 -1.81
CA TYR A 140 -1.28 20.91 -2.27
C TYR A 140 -0.14 21.78 -2.77
N SER A 141 -0.28 22.32 -3.98
CA SER A 141 0.62 23.35 -4.49
C SER A 141 -0.12 24.68 -4.61
N ARG A 142 0.54 25.80 -4.34
CA ARG A 142 -0.04 27.14 -4.49
C ARG A 142 0.94 28.06 -5.17
N TYR A 143 0.48 28.80 -6.17
CA TYR A 143 1.24 29.89 -6.76
C TYR A 143 1.03 31.15 -5.91
N ASN A 144 2.12 31.67 -5.35
CA ASN A 144 2.10 32.86 -4.51
C ASN A 144 2.16 34.14 -5.38
N SER A 145 1.72 35.26 -4.81
CA SER A 145 1.76 36.57 -5.48
C SER A 145 3.18 37.05 -5.83
N ASP A 146 4.20 36.52 -5.16
CA ASP A 146 5.62 36.78 -5.43
C ASP A 146 6.22 35.86 -6.51
N LEU A 147 5.36 35.13 -7.25
CA LEU A 147 5.73 34.15 -8.28
C LEU A 147 6.46 32.90 -7.76
N THR A 148 6.55 32.72 -6.44
CA THR A 148 7.06 31.48 -5.86
C THR A 148 5.96 30.42 -5.79
N ILE A 149 6.35 29.15 -5.68
CA ILE A 149 5.41 28.05 -5.48
C ILE A 149 5.58 27.56 -4.04
N SER A 150 4.47 27.42 -3.34
CA SER A 150 4.42 26.80 -2.02
C SER A 150 3.81 25.41 -2.10
N CYS A 151 4.24 24.53 -1.21
CA CYS A 151 3.82 23.14 -1.10
C CYS A 151 3.35 22.83 0.31
N LEU A 152 2.32 22.01 0.43
CA LEU A 152 1.81 21.46 1.69
C LEU A 152 1.45 19.99 1.48
N CYS A 153 1.97 19.10 2.32
CA CYS A 153 1.62 17.68 2.31
C CYS A 153 0.62 17.38 3.44
N ALA A 154 -0.39 16.55 3.20
CA ALA A 154 -1.41 16.24 4.20
C ALA A 154 -1.83 14.77 4.22
N VAL A 155 -2.26 14.32 5.39
CA VAL A 155 -2.81 12.98 5.62
C VAL A 155 -4.34 12.92 5.54
N SER A 156 -5.00 14.07 5.56
CA SER A 156 -6.45 14.20 5.52
C SER A 156 -6.90 15.08 4.35
N GLN A 157 -8.05 14.75 3.79
CA GLN A 157 -8.74 15.57 2.80
C GLN A 157 -9.12 16.94 3.39
N PRO A 158 -9.28 17.97 2.54
CA PRO A 158 -9.72 19.29 3.00
C PRO A 158 -11.17 19.21 3.52
N PRO A 159 -11.54 20.00 4.54
CA PRO A 159 -12.84 19.89 5.20
C PRO A 159 -14.04 20.44 4.39
N TYR A 160 -13.83 21.14 3.26
CA TYR A 160 -14.92 21.85 2.55
C TYR A 160 -14.83 21.73 1.02
N ASP A 161 -15.88 21.18 0.40
CA ASP A 161 -16.09 21.07 -1.05
C ASP A 161 -16.50 22.43 -1.67
N LEU A 162 -15.56 23.32 -1.91
CA LEU A 162 -15.82 24.50 -2.76
C LEU A 162 -14.91 24.46 -3.98
N PRO A 163 -15.45 24.20 -5.18
CA PRO A 163 -14.67 24.36 -6.41
C PRO A 163 -14.39 25.85 -6.61
N LEU A 164 -13.13 26.24 -6.40
CA LEU A 164 -12.62 27.56 -6.73
C LEU A 164 -12.11 27.57 -8.17
N ASP A 165 -12.11 28.76 -8.79
CA ASP A 165 -11.31 28.97 -9.99
C ASP A 165 -9.83 28.82 -9.61
N CYS A 166 -9.09 28.03 -10.39
CA CYS A 166 -7.70 27.73 -10.11
C CYS A 166 -6.80 28.93 -10.43
N GLY A 167 -6.48 29.76 -9.43
CA GLY A 167 -5.71 30.98 -9.64
C GLY A 167 -4.52 31.16 -8.70
N TYR A 168 -4.04 32.40 -8.67
CA TYR A 168 -3.03 32.83 -7.69
C TYR A 168 -3.60 32.81 -6.28
N GLY A 169 -2.84 32.25 -5.35
CA GLY A 169 -3.27 32.12 -3.96
C GLY A 169 -4.21 30.93 -3.72
N ASP A 170 -4.67 30.24 -4.77
CA ASP A 170 -5.52 29.07 -4.63
C ASP A 170 -4.68 27.78 -4.56
N PRO A 171 -4.95 26.91 -3.58
CA PRO A 171 -4.38 25.57 -3.52
C PRO A 171 -4.88 24.65 -4.64
N PHE A 172 -3.95 24.14 -5.44
CA PHE A 172 -4.14 23.02 -6.35
C PHE A 172 -3.98 21.73 -5.56
N TRP A 173 -5.01 20.89 -5.55
CA TRP A 173 -5.04 19.65 -4.79
C TRP A 173 -4.74 18.45 -5.68
N TYR A 174 -3.87 17.57 -5.17
CA TYR A 174 -3.48 16.32 -5.81
C TYR A 174 -3.67 15.16 -4.84
N THR A 175 -4.06 14.02 -5.40
CA THR A 175 -4.19 12.76 -4.68
C THR A 175 -3.36 11.71 -5.38
N HIS A 176 -2.74 10.80 -4.62
CA HIS A 176 -2.14 9.60 -5.18
C HIS A 176 -2.50 8.41 -4.28
N PRO A 177 -2.52 7.18 -4.81
CA PRO A 177 -2.75 5.99 -4.01
C PRO A 177 -1.61 5.78 -3.02
N TYR A 178 -1.76 6.43 -1.88
CA TYR A 178 -0.95 6.16 -0.71
C TYR A 178 -1.46 4.89 -0.05
N THR A 179 -0.72 3.80 -0.22
CA THR A 179 -0.83 2.69 0.71
C THR A 179 -0.06 3.09 1.97
N PRO A 180 -0.72 3.45 3.09
CA PRO A 180 0.00 3.63 4.34
C PRO A 180 0.86 2.39 4.56
N PRO A 181 2.13 2.53 4.96
CA PRO A 181 2.92 1.38 5.34
C PRO A 181 2.06 0.60 6.32
N SER A 182 1.73 -0.64 5.96
CA SER A 182 0.78 -1.44 6.72
C SER A 182 1.14 -1.37 8.20
N SER A 183 0.17 -1.48 9.10
CA SER A 183 0.45 -1.48 10.54
C SER A 183 1.57 -2.48 10.89
N GLU A 184 1.75 -3.53 10.08
CA GLU A 184 2.87 -4.47 10.13
C GLU A 184 4.23 -3.89 9.71
N ALA A 185 4.32 -3.13 8.62
CA ALA A 185 5.57 -2.46 8.22
C ALA A 185 6.01 -1.42 9.25
N VAL A 186 5.07 -0.68 9.84
CA VAL A 186 5.35 0.25 10.95
C VAL A 186 5.76 -0.52 12.21
N LYS A 187 5.07 -1.61 12.56
CA LYS A 187 5.46 -2.51 13.67
C LYS A 187 6.86 -3.09 13.46
N ARG A 188 7.21 -3.48 12.22
CA ARG A 188 8.52 -4.01 11.86
C ARG A 188 9.62 -2.96 12.06
N ARG A 189 9.44 -1.74 11.55
CA ARG A 189 10.38 -0.62 11.76
C ARG A 189 10.54 -0.29 13.25
N LYS A 190 9.46 -0.32 14.03
CA LYS A 190 9.51 -0.10 15.48
C LYS A 190 10.32 -1.20 16.19
N ARG A 191 10.10 -2.48 15.83
CA ARG A 191 10.87 -3.61 16.33
C ARG A 191 12.35 -3.52 15.96
N GLU A 192 12.67 -3.14 14.72
CA GLU A 192 14.04 -2.97 14.25
C GLU A 192 14.77 -1.86 15.03
N LYS A 193 14.11 -0.71 15.23
CA LYS A 193 14.68 0.41 16.01
C LYS A 193 14.86 0.06 17.49
N GLU A 194 13.92 -0.68 18.06
CA GLU A 194 14.03 -1.17 19.45
C GLU A 194 15.16 -2.21 19.59
N GLN A 195 15.29 -3.12 18.64
CA GLN A 195 16.38 -4.08 18.59
C GLN A 195 17.74 -3.39 18.45
N GLU A 196 17.85 -2.33 17.67
CA GLU A 196 19.07 -1.52 17.59
C GLU A 196 19.38 -0.84 18.92
N ARG A 197 18.36 -0.29 19.61
CA ARG A 197 18.55 0.32 20.93
C ARG A 197 19.04 -0.69 21.97
N LEU A 198 18.51 -1.91 21.94
CA LEU A 198 18.96 -3.01 22.79
C LEU A 198 20.39 -3.44 22.48
N LYS A 199 20.77 -3.52 21.19
CA LYS A 199 22.15 -3.81 20.78
C LYS A 199 23.13 -2.76 21.30
N ARG A 200 22.84 -1.47 21.09
CA ARG A 200 23.70 -0.38 21.59
C ARG A 200 23.83 -0.41 23.12
N LYS A 201 22.75 -0.72 23.82
CA LYS A 201 22.78 -0.87 25.29
C LYS A 201 23.67 -2.04 25.71
N ALA A 202 23.54 -3.20 25.08
CA ALA A 202 24.38 -4.37 25.35
C ALA A 202 25.86 -4.12 25.02
N GLU A 203 26.15 -3.39 23.93
CA GLU A 203 27.51 -2.99 23.57
C GLU A 203 28.12 -2.01 24.58
N THR A 204 27.31 -1.08 25.11
CA THR A 204 27.76 -0.12 26.14
C THR A 204 28.00 -0.83 27.48
N GLU A 205 27.12 -1.77 27.86
CA GLU A 205 27.30 -2.61 29.05
C GLU A 205 28.53 -3.53 28.93
N ALA A 206 28.83 -4.03 27.73
CA ALA A 206 30.05 -4.79 27.48
C ALA A 206 31.33 -3.92 27.51
N ALA A 207 31.22 -2.63 27.16
CA ALA A 207 32.34 -1.69 27.15
C ALA A 207 32.72 -1.19 28.56
N ASP A 208 31.77 -1.12 29.49
CA ASP A 208 32.01 -0.68 30.88
C ASP A 208 32.71 -1.73 31.77
N GLY A 209 33.16 -2.86 31.21
CA GLY A 209 34.23 -3.66 31.80
C GLY A 209 33.91 -4.39 33.11
N ILE A 210 32.66 -4.42 33.56
CA ILE A 210 32.19 -5.37 34.59
C ILE A 210 31.77 -6.65 33.86
N LEU A 211 32.74 -7.36 33.31
CA LEU A 211 32.51 -8.75 32.93
C LEU A 211 32.13 -9.49 34.23
N PRO A 212 31.03 -10.27 34.25
CA PRO A 212 30.71 -11.12 35.40
C PRO A 212 31.95 -11.95 35.70
N ASP A 213 32.36 -11.99 36.98
CA ASP A 213 33.46 -12.80 37.48
C ASP A 213 33.46 -14.15 36.74
N LEU A 214 34.36 -14.30 35.75
CA LEU A 214 34.41 -15.46 34.87
C LEU A 214 34.77 -16.74 35.64
N CYS A 215 35.29 -16.54 36.85
CA CYS A 215 35.67 -17.57 37.79
C CYS A 215 34.96 -17.36 39.13
N PRO A 216 34.76 -18.43 39.92
CA PRO A 216 34.30 -18.32 41.30
C PRO A 216 35.16 -17.35 42.12
N SER A 217 34.59 -16.83 43.21
CA SER A 217 35.30 -15.97 44.16
C SER A 217 36.65 -16.60 44.56
N ASP A 218 37.69 -15.76 44.57
CA ASP A 218 39.10 -16.11 44.86
C ASP A 218 39.89 -16.82 43.74
N MET A 219 39.28 -17.09 42.58
CA MET A 219 40.00 -17.63 41.41
C MET A 219 40.15 -16.58 40.31
N ARG A 220 41.22 -16.70 39.51
CA ARG A 220 41.49 -15.81 38.38
C ARG A 220 41.40 -16.57 37.05
N ALA A 221 40.76 -15.95 36.06
CA ALA A 221 40.67 -16.48 34.70
C ALA A 221 42.00 -16.31 33.97
N CYS A 222 42.76 -17.39 33.85
CA CYS A 222 44.04 -17.43 33.14
C CYS A 222 43.88 -18.05 31.75
N LYS A 223 44.64 -17.57 30.78
CA LYS A 223 44.64 -18.15 29.42
C LYS A 223 45.32 -19.52 29.43
N ILE A 224 44.73 -20.46 28.69
CA ILE A 224 45.32 -21.79 28.50
C ILE A 224 46.42 -21.69 27.42
N PRO A 225 47.66 -22.12 27.70
CA PRO A 225 48.75 -22.10 26.73
C PRO A 225 48.39 -22.90 25.47
N GLY A 226 48.73 -22.37 24.29
CA GLY A 226 48.43 -23.01 23.00
C GLY A 226 46.96 -22.93 22.55
N SER A 227 46.06 -22.36 23.36
CA SER A 227 44.70 -22.03 22.91
C SER A 227 44.71 -20.78 22.02
N SER A 228 43.68 -20.60 21.20
CA SER A 228 43.54 -19.43 20.31
C SER A 228 43.24 -18.10 21.06
N GLY A 229 43.54 -18.03 22.36
CA GLY A 229 43.21 -16.90 23.23
C GLY A 229 41.73 -16.79 23.58
N LEU A 230 40.91 -17.78 23.21
CA LEU A 230 39.46 -17.82 23.46
C LEU A 230 39.08 -18.76 24.62
N LEU A 231 40.02 -19.56 25.11
CA LEU A 231 39.80 -20.46 26.25
C LEU A 231 40.52 -19.92 27.48
N TYR A 232 39.87 -20.07 28.62
CA TYR A 232 40.42 -19.76 29.93
C TYR A 232 40.23 -20.93 30.87
N GLU A 233 41.06 -20.96 31.90
CA GLU A 233 40.89 -21.81 33.07
C GLU A 233 40.91 -20.94 34.32
N CYS A 234 40.16 -21.35 35.33
CA CYS A 234 40.13 -20.68 36.62
C CYS A 234 41.21 -21.26 37.50
N ILE A 235 42.18 -20.43 37.89
CA ILE A 235 43.32 -20.84 38.70
C ILE A 235 43.31 -20.06 40.01
N ASP A 236 43.56 -20.75 41.12
CA ASP A 236 43.92 -20.09 42.38
C ASP A 236 45.39 -19.69 42.34
N THR A 237 45.65 -18.44 41.97
CA THR A 237 47.00 -17.89 41.85
C THR A 237 47.73 -17.74 43.19
N SER A 238 47.08 -18.02 44.32
CA SER A 238 47.69 -17.94 45.65
C SER A 238 48.39 -19.25 46.06
N GLU A 239 47.98 -20.37 45.46
CA GLU A 239 48.44 -21.73 45.79
C GLU A 239 48.96 -22.52 44.57
N GLU A 240 48.58 -22.16 43.35
CA GLU A 240 49.00 -22.88 42.14
C GLU A 240 50.46 -22.62 41.78
N ILE A 241 51.25 -23.69 41.65
CA ILE A 241 52.69 -23.61 41.45
C ILE A 241 53.08 -23.18 40.04
N GLN A 242 52.24 -23.44 39.04
CA GLN A 242 52.50 -23.07 37.63
C GLN A 242 51.97 -21.67 37.27
N SER A 243 51.27 -21.01 38.18
CA SER A 243 50.69 -19.66 37.97
C SER A 243 50.64 -18.90 39.29
N CYS A 244 51.78 -18.87 39.98
CA CYS A 244 51.89 -18.26 41.28
C CYS A 244 51.92 -16.73 41.18
N GLY A 245 51.06 -16.05 41.93
CA GLY A 245 50.97 -14.58 41.97
C GLY A 245 50.19 -13.95 40.80
N GLY A 246 49.80 -14.75 39.80
CA GLY A 246 49.06 -14.28 38.62
C GLY A 246 49.06 -15.29 37.49
N CYS A 247 48.59 -14.91 36.31
CA CYS A 247 48.57 -15.80 35.14
C CYS A 247 49.89 -15.74 34.36
N VAL A 248 50.55 -16.88 34.13
CA VAL A 248 51.82 -16.95 33.35
C VAL A 248 51.60 -16.65 31.87
N GLU A 249 50.48 -17.11 31.29
CA GLU A 249 50.09 -16.82 29.89
C GLU A 249 49.24 -15.55 29.74
N GLY A 250 49.08 -14.81 30.85
CA GLY A 250 48.30 -13.59 30.92
C GLY A 250 46.84 -13.80 31.35
N ASP A 251 46.33 -12.81 32.06
CA ASP A 251 44.94 -12.74 32.50
C ASP A 251 44.00 -12.67 31.29
N TYR A 252 42.88 -13.40 31.34
CA TYR A 252 41.96 -13.51 30.19
C TYR A 252 41.37 -12.16 29.79
N SER A 253 41.05 -11.31 30.78
CA SER A 253 40.40 -10.02 30.59
C SER A 253 41.39 -8.93 30.18
N THR A 254 42.48 -8.79 30.92
CA THR A 254 43.45 -7.68 30.75
C THR A 254 44.61 -8.04 29.83
N ARG A 255 44.87 -9.34 29.59
CA ARG A 255 46.00 -9.86 28.83
C ARG A 255 47.37 -9.56 29.44
N VAL A 256 47.40 -9.10 30.68
CA VAL A 256 48.64 -8.79 31.41
C VAL A 256 49.20 -10.07 32.02
N ILE A 257 50.48 -10.34 31.77
CA ILE A 257 51.22 -11.43 32.41
C ILE A 257 51.63 -10.95 33.80
N SER A 258 51.17 -11.64 34.84
CA SER A 258 51.42 -11.29 36.24
C SER A 258 51.86 -12.47 37.09
N GLY A 259 51.83 -13.69 36.55
CA GLY A 259 52.24 -14.92 37.24
C GLY A 259 53.65 -15.39 36.93
N GLN A 260 54.13 -16.32 37.74
CA GLN A 260 55.36 -17.06 37.49
C GLN A 260 55.18 -18.54 37.79
N ASP A 261 55.89 -19.39 37.03
CA ASP A 261 55.97 -20.83 37.27
C ASP A 261 57.10 -21.11 38.27
N CYS A 262 56.74 -21.50 39.49
CA CYS A 262 57.70 -21.81 40.55
C CYS A 262 58.56 -23.04 40.22
N THR A 263 58.09 -23.94 39.35
CA THR A 263 58.83 -25.15 38.97
C THR A 263 60.02 -24.85 38.06
N ALA A 264 60.04 -23.68 37.43
CA ALA A 264 61.13 -23.21 36.59
C ALA A 264 62.31 -22.60 37.38
N ILE A 265 62.26 -22.54 38.72
CA ILE A 265 63.35 -22.01 39.54
C ILE A 265 64.55 -22.96 39.50
N GLU A 266 65.62 -22.52 38.86
CA GLU A 266 66.84 -23.30 38.70
C GLU A 266 67.48 -23.64 40.06
N GLY A 267 67.88 -24.90 40.23
CA GLY A 267 68.54 -25.40 41.44
C GLY A 267 67.59 -25.65 42.62
N ALA A 268 66.29 -25.40 42.49
CA ALA A 268 65.31 -25.79 43.49
C ALA A 268 64.89 -27.26 43.30
N PHE A 269 64.89 -28.04 44.39
CA PHE A 269 64.41 -29.42 44.40
C PHE A 269 62.92 -29.48 44.79
N THR A 270 62.53 -28.68 45.79
CA THR A 270 61.14 -28.57 46.24
C THR A 270 60.74 -27.10 46.27
N VAL A 271 59.64 -26.78 45.58
CA VAL A 271 59.07 -25.43 45.48
C VAL A 271 57.57 -25.47 45.82
N GLY A 272 57.00 -24.34 46.20
CA GLY A 272 55.56 -24.16 46.31
C GLY A 272 55.15 -22.70 46.11
N CYS A 273 53.86 -22.48 45.93
CA CYS A 273 53.27 -21.15 45.92
C CYS A 273 52.57 -20.90 47.26
N GLN A 274 52.90 -19.80 47.92
CA GLN A 274 52.26 -19.42 49.16
C GLN A 274 51.91 -17.93 49.13
N ASN A 275 50.62 -17.62 49.21
CA ASN A 275 50.09 -16.25 49.12
C ASN A 275 50.58 -15.53 47.84
N GLY A 276 50.64 -16.25 46.72
CA GLY A 276 51.06 -15.70 45.43
C GLY A 276 52.57 -15.43 45.31
N GLN A 277 53.39 -16.04 46.17
CA GLN A 277 54.85 -15.97 46.09
C GLN A 277 55.47 -17.36 46.00
N CYS A 278 56.41 -17.56 45.07
CA CYS A 278 57.18 -18.80 45.04
C CYS A 278 58.09 -18.89 46.27
N LYS A 279 58.01 -20.02 46.97
CA LYS A 279 58.90 -20.40 48.07
C LYS A 279 59.69 -21.62 47.66
N VAL A 280 61.01 -21.57 47.85
CA VAL A 280 61.90 -22.71 47.70
C VAL A 280 62.06 -23.34 49.08
N TYR A 281 61.70 -24.61 49.22
CA TYR A 281 61.82 -25.35 50.48
C TYR A 281 63.14 -26.12 50.58
N SER A 282 63.70 -26.54 49.45
CA SER A 282 65.01 -27.20 49.39
C SER A 282 65.70 -26.91 48.05
N SER A 283 66.99 -26.60 48.09
CA SER A 283 67.83 -26.42 46.90
C SER A 283 68.83 -27.57 46.75
N ASN A 284 69.16 -27.92 45.51
CA ASN A 284 70.24 -28.84 45.17
C ASN A 284 71.57 -28.14 45.45
N GLN A 285 72.02 -28.20 46.69
CA GLN A 285 73.35 -27.74 47.04
C GLN A 285 74.32 -28.90 46.87
N GLU A 286 74.74 -29.18 45.62
CA GLU A 286 75.90 -30.04 45.39
C GLU A 286 76.72 -29.61 44.15
N LEU A 287 77.79 -28.87 44.47
CA LEU A 287 79.17 -28.97 43.98
C LEU A 287 79.46 -29.02 42.46
N ASP A 288 80.15 -27.95 42.03
CA ASP A 288 81.25 -27.89 41.06
C ASP A 288 81.05 -28.11 39.53
N ALA A 289 81.45 -27.05 38.82
CA ALA A 289 82.33 -27.02 37.65
C ALA A 289 81.80 -27.22 36.20
N SER A 290 81.72 -26.07 35.53
CA SER A 290 82.17 -25.75 34.15
C SER A 290 81.27 -25.98 32.91
N PRO A 291 81.43 -25.13 31.86
CA PRO A 291 80.43 -24.94 30.80
C PRO A 291 80.84 -25.55 29.44
N VAL A 292 79.87 -26.06 28.67
CA VAL A 292 80.06 -26.36 27.24
C VAL A 292 78.86 -25.91 26.39
N THR A 293 79.09 -24.79 25.70
CA THR A 293 78.74 -24.43 24.31
C THR A 293 78.02 -25.46 23.41
N THR A 294 77.01 -25.00 22.62
CA THR A 294 77.04 -24.73 21.15
C THR A 294 75.75 -25.09 20.35
N ARG A 295 75.15 -24.06 19.72
CA ARG A 295 74.72 -23.87 18.30
C ARG A 295 73.81 -24.88 17.51
N SER A 296 72.74 -24.26 16.96
CA SER A 296 72.46 -23.99 15.51
C SER A 296 71.57 -24.91 14.64
N ARG A 297 70.41 -24.33 14.25
CA ARG A 297 69.71 -24.20 12.93
C ARG A 297 70.07 -25.13 11.73
N ILE A 298 69.04 -25.52 10.95
CA ILE A 298 68.74 -25.14 9.52
C ILE A 298 67.42 -25.81 9.01
N PRO A 299 66.62 -25.18 8.09
CA PRO A 299 65.32 -25.65 7.56
C PRO A 299 65.34 -26.04 6.05
N LEU A 300 64.31 -26.74 5.51
CA LEU A 300 64.10 -26.92 4.04
C LEU A 300 62.64 -27.21 3.58
N ARG A 301 62.17 -26.36 2.63
CA ARG A 301 61.46 -26.58 1.33
C ARG A 301 60.10 -27.30 1.13
N ARG A 302 59.16 -26.50 0.56
CA ARG A 302 58.33 -26.63 -0.69
C ARG A 302 58.21 -27.98 -1.45
N ILE A 303 56.97 -28.29 -1.87
CA ILE A 303 56.61 -29.11 -3.06
C ILE A 303 55.47 -28.45 -3.86
N HIS A 304 55.40 -28.80 -5.15
CA HIS A 304 54.77 -28.22 -6.33
C HIS A 304 53.49 -28.97 -6.81
N SER A 305 52.65 -28.26 -7.58
CA SER A 305 52.00 -28.65 -8.86
C SER A 305 50.73 -29.54 -8.97
N PHE A 306 49.93 -29.16 -9.99
CA PHE A 306 49.10 -29.90 -10.99
C PHE A 306 47.61 -29.47 -11.03
N LEU A 307 46.83 -29.53 -12.13
CA LEU A 307 46.90 -29.14 -13.57
C LEU A 307 45.51 -29.54 -14.18
N ILE A 308 44.87 -28.67 -15.00
CA ILE A 308 43.98 -28.88 -16.19
C ILE A 308 42.65 -29.69 -16.09
N LEU A 309 41.51 -29.08 -16.51
CA LEU A 309 40.76 -29.37 -17.77
C LEU A 309 39.40 -28.66 -17.92
N ALA A 310 39.22 -28.13 -19.13
CA ALA A 310 38.03 -27.50 -19.68
C ALA A 310 37.47 -28.36 -20.83
N ARG A 311 36.15 -28.28 -21.08
CA ARG A 311 35.52 -28.02 -22.40
C ARG A 311 33.98 -28.11 -22.35
N PRO A 312 33.26 -27.37 -23.21
CA PRO A 312 31.80 -27.41 -23.37
C PRO A 312 31.37 -28.17 -24.64
N LEU A 313 30.06 -28.48 -24.77
CA LEU A 313 29.44 -29.03 -25.98
C LEU A 313 28.15 -28.28 -26.36
N GLN A 314 28.06 -27.97 -27.65
CA GLN A 314 26.90 -27.48 -28.40
C GLN A 314 25.96 -28.64 -28.80
N GLY A 315 24.71 -28.31 -29.15
CA GLY A 315 23.81 -29.24 -29.87
C GLY A 315 22.54 -28.58 -30.43
N HIS A 316 22.41 -28.61 -31.76
CA HIS A 316 21.30 -28.18 -32.62
C HIS A 316 20.05 -29.08 -32.57
N GLY A 317 18.89 -28.57 -33.03
CA GLY A 317 17.78 -29.41 -33.52
C GLY A 317 16.60 -28.64 -34.14
N LYS A 318 16.38 -28.80 -35.45
CA LYS A 318 15.25 -28.30 -36.27
C LYS A 318 14.06 -29.28 -36.28
N GLY A 319 12.85 -28.82 -36.66
CA GLY A 319 11.74 -29.69 -37.10
C GLY A 319 10.51 -28.92 -37.59
N CYS A 320 9.91 -29.34 -38.71
CA CYS A 320 8.88 -28.64 -39.50
C CYS A 320 7.53 -29.42 -39.62
N TYR A 321 6.49 -28.68 -40.05
CA TYR A 321 5.39 -29.01 -41.00
C TYR A 321 4.03 -29.67 -40.61
N HIS A 322 2.96 -29.08 -41.22
CA HIS A 322 1.61 -29.56 -41.63
C HIS A 322 0.53 -29.81 -40.54
N ASN A 323 -0.80 -29.62 -40.69
CA ASN A 323 -1.71 -29.38 -41.84
C ASN A 323 -3.13 -28.91 -41.37
N ASN A 324 -3.73 -27.95 -42.08
CA ASN A 324 -5.09 -27.89 -42.69
C ASN A 324 -6.46 -28.07 -41.98
N GLN A 325 -7.41 -27.21 -42.44
CA GLN A 325 -8.87 -27.37 -42.63
C GLN A 325 -9.78 -27.30 -41.38
N ARG A 326 -10.97 -26.65 -41.35
CA ARG A 326 -12.01 -26.39 -42.37
C ARG A 326 -13.05 -25.37 -41.84
N LEU A 327 -13.57 -24.52 -42.73
CA LEU A 327 -14.81 -23.75 -42.58
C LEU A 327 -16.06 -24.65 -42.78
N PRO A 328 -17.26 -24.21 -42.36
CA PRO A 328 -18.22 -23.76 -43.38
C PRO A 328 -19.05 -22.52 -43.01
N LYS A 329 -19.44 -21.81 -44.07
CA LYS A 329 -20.52 -20.81 -44.14
C LYS A 329 -21.87 -21.51 -44.34
N MET A 330 -22.96 -20.98 -43.77
CA MET A 330 -24.32 -20.81 -44.33
C MET A 330 -25.07 -19.84 -43.39
N LEU A 331 -25.55 -18.66 -43.78
CA LEU A 331 -26.54 -18.21 -44.79
C LEU A 331 -28.02 -18.29 -44.30
N ASN A 332 -28.62 -17.09 -44.18
CA ASN A 332 -30.04 -16.70 -44.25
C ASN A 332 -31.07 -17.25 -43.24
N PHE A 333 -31.72 -16.35 -42.50
CA PHE A 333 -33.19 -16.24 -42.49
C PHE A 333 -33.64 -14.84 -42.01
N VAL A 334 -34.28 -14.11 -42.92
CA VAL A 334 -35.04 -12.87 -42.68
C VAL A 334 -36.43 -13.27 -42.18
N LEU A 335 -36.87 -12.72 -41.05
CA LEU A 335 -38.29 -12.64 -40.75
C LEU A 335 -38.62 -11.36 -39.98
N VAL A 336 -39.32 -10.48 -40.68
CA VAL A 336 -39.90 -9.22 -40.21
C VAL A 336 -41.11 -9.56 -39.34
N ILE A 337 -41.09 -9.15 -38.07
CA ILE A 337 -42.30 -9.01 -37.25
C ILE A 337 -42.31 -7.59 -36.69
N LEU A 338 -43.09 -6.73 -37.32
CA LEU A 338 -43.56 -5.45 -36.78
C LEU A 338 -44.78 -5.76 -35.90
N ALA A 339 -44.59 -5.72 -34.58
CA ALA A 339 -45.68 -5.72 -33.62
C ALA A 339 -45.32 -4.79 -32.43
N LEU A 340 -45.82 -3.56 -32.53
CA LEU A 340 -46.10 -2.55 -31.49
C LEU A 340 -45.68 -2.93 -30.06
N THR A 341 -44.41 -2.71 -29.71
CA THR A 341 -43.96 -2.66 -28.31
C THR A 341 -44.42 -1.34 -27.72
N HIS A 342 -45.41 -1.38 -26.83
CA HIS A 342 -45.63 -0.29 -25.89
C HIS A 342 -44.36 -0.20 -25.03
N ASN A 343 -43.68 0.95 -25.07
CA ASN A 343 -42.56 1.22 -24.16
C ASN A 343 -43.12 1.27 -22.74
N VAL A 344 -43.10 0.14 -22.04
CA VAL A 344 -43.20 0.13 -20.59
C VAL A 344 -41.91 0.80 -20.10
N TYR A 345 -41.99 2.08 -19.74
CA TYR A 345 -40.90 2.75 -19.06
C TYR A 345 -40.59 1.94 -17.81
N ALA A 346 -39.43 1.29 -17.78
CA ALA A 346 -38.96 0.58 -16.60
C ALA A 346 -38.90 1.59 -15.45
N ALA A 347 -39.60 1.29 -14.35
CA ALA A 347 -39.55 2.12 -13.15
C ALA A 347 -38.10 2.17 -12.65
N GLU A 348 -37.63 3.36 -12.27
CA GLU A 348 -36.31 3.54 -11.66
C GLU A 348 -36.28 2.78 -10.32
N VAL A 349 -35.29 1.89 -10.14
CA VAL A 349 -35.16 1.09 -8.92
C VAL A 349 -34.15 1.77 -8.00
N PHE A 350 -34.65 2.35 -6.92
CA PHE A 350 -33.86 2.93 -5.86
C PHE A 350 -33.17 1.83 -5.03
N ALA A 351 -31.85 1.85 -4.96
CA ALA A 351 -31.04 0.87 -4.24
C ALA A 351 -30.81 1.25 -2.76
N GLY A 352 -30.84 2.54 -2.43
CA GLY A 352 -30.62 3.03 -1.06
C GLY A 352 -29.89 4.37 -1.00
N CYS A 353 -29.74 4.88 0.22
CA CYS A 353 -28.89 6.03 0.52
C CYS A 353 -27.52 5.54 0.99
N PHE A 354 -26.45 6.12 0.46
CA PHE A 354 -25.09 5.74 0.80
C PHE A 354 -24.27 6.94 1.29
N SER A 355 -23.35 6.68 2.20
CA SER A 355 -22.34 7.67 2.61
C SER A 355 -21.49 8.08 1.40
N PRO A 356 -21.07 9.36 1.28
CA PRO A 356 -20.18 9.84 0.20
C PRO A 356 -18.93 8.98 -0.03
N SER A 357 -18.42 8.35 1.03
CA SER A 357 -17.23 7.48 0.98
C SER A 357 -17.36 6.28 0.03
N VAL A 358 -18.59 5.91 -0.40
CA VAL A 358 -18.81 4.82 -1.37
C VAL A 358 -18.21 5.13 -2.75
N ILE A 359 -18.06 6.41 -3.11
CA ILE A 359 -17.50 6.85 -4.40
C ILE A 359 -15.97 6.79 -4.35
N ASP A 360 -15.35 7.25 -3.27
CA ASP A 360 -13.89 7.34 -3.12
C ASP A 360 -13.21 5.97 -3.16
N ILE A 361 -13.83 4.97 -2.53
CA ILE A 361 -13.18 3.66 -2.29
C ILE A 361 -13.27 2.73 -3.48
N ASN A 362 -14.26 2.95 -4.35
CA ASN A 362 -14.45 2.16 -5.56
C ASN A 362 -13.75 2.76 -6.79
N HIS A 363 -12.93 3.81 -6.60
CA HIS A 363 -12.33 4.59 -7.70
C HIS A 363 -13.38 4.99 -8.75
N ILE A 364 -14.59 5.35 -8.30
CA ILE A 364 -15.66 5.77 -9.22
C ILE A 364 -15.31 7.20 -9.63
N PHE A 365 -14.51 7.35 -10.68
CA PHE A 365 -14.14 8.66 -11.22
C PHE A 365 -15.42 9.42 -11.62
N PRO A 366 -15.67 10.61 -11.07
CA PRO A 366 -16.82 11.40 -11.44
C PRO A 366 -16.77 11.75 -12.92
N ARG A 367 -17.75 11.28 -13.68
CA ARG A 367 -18.30 12.11 -14.75
C ARG A 367 -19.51 12.80 -14.16
N SER A 368 -19.28 13.88 -13.42
CA SER A 368 -20.35 14.67 -12.83
C SER A 368 -21.06 15.46 -13.91
N TYR A 369 -22.35 15.20 -14.09
CA TYR A 369 -23.21 16.01 -14.95
C TYR A 369 -24.14 16.82 -14.08
N LEU A 370 -24.33 18.09 -14.44
CA LEU A 370 -25.36 18.94 -13.86
C LEU A 370 -26.60 18.84 -14.74
N THR A 371 -27.68 18.28 -14.20
CA THR A 371 -28.98 18.25 -14.90
C THR A 371 -30.06 18.89 -14.04
N ALA A 372 -30.78 19.85 -14.62
CA ALA A 372 -31.94 20.48 -13.99
C ALA A 372 -33.27 19.78 -14.33
N SER A 373 -33.30 18.94 -15.38
CA SER A 373 -34.55 18.36 -15.92
C SER A 373 -34.50 16.86 -16.22
N THR A 374 -33.37 16.19 -15.98
CA THR A 374 -33.16 14.78 -16.36
C THR A 374 -32.64 13.98 -15.17
N THR A 375 -33.23 12.81 -14.91
CA THR A 375 -32.80 11.93 -13.82
C THR A 375 -31.42 11.33 -14.09
N CYS A 376 -30.65 11.05 -13.04
CA CYS A 376 -29.31 10.49 -13.20
C CYS A 376 -29.29 9.13 -13.93
N PRO A 377 -30.27 8.23 -13.77
CA PRO A 377 -30.35 7.02 -14.59
C PRO A 377 -30.48 7.30 -16.09
N GLU A 378 -31.27 8.30 -16.49
CA GLU A 378 -31.43 8.70 -17.89
C GLU A 378 -30.12 9.28 -18.45
N VAL A 379 -29.47 10.14 -17.67
CA VAL A 379 -28.13 10.68 -18.01
C VAL A 379 -27.15 9.53 -18.20
N CYS A 380 -27.09 8.60 -17.25
CA CYS A 380 -26.20 7.45 -17.34
C CYS A 380 -26.55 6.50 -18.48
N ARG A 381 -27.84 6.30 -18.81
CA ARG A 381 -28.27 5.50 -19.97
C ARG A 381 -27.78 6.10 -21.29
N ARG A 382 -27.76 7.43 -21.43
CA ARG A 382 -27.30 8.11 -22.66
C ARG A 382 -25.79 8.08 -22.83
N LEU A 383 -25.05 8.12 -21.72
CA LEU A 383 -23.61 8.32 -21.72
C LEU A 383 -22.80 7.05 -21.57
N SER A 384 -23.39 6.00 -21.00
CA SER A 384 -22.63 4.80 -20.64
C SER A 384 -22.49 3.80 -21.78
N SER A 385 -21.33 3.14 -21.80
CA SER A 385 -21.19 1.82 -22.39
C SER A 385 -22.15 0.83 -21.70
N VAL A 386 -22.49 -0.26 -22.37
CA VAL A 386 -23.48 -1.27 -21.93
C VAL A 386 -23.21 -1.84 -20.52
N SER A 387 -22.01 -1.62 -19.95
CA SER A 387 -21.56 -2.14 -18.66
C SER A 387 -22.06 -1.38 -17.42
N ASN A 388 -22.52 -0.11 -17.53
CA ASN A 388 -22.95 0.60 -16.32
C ASN A 388 -24.34 0.11 -15.87
N SER A 389 -24.39 -0.27 -14.60
CA SER A 389 -25.56 -0.85 -13.93
C SER A 389 -26.13 0.08 -12.87
N HIS A 390 -25.34 0.99 -12.29
CA HIS A 390 -25.74 1.86 -11.18
C HIS A 390 -25.48 3.35 -11.48
N ALA A 391 -26.41 4.21 -11.07
CA ALA A 391 -26.31 5.65 -11.09
C ALA A 391 -26.39 6.18 -9.65
N TYR A 392 -25.42 6.98 -9.22
CA TYR A 392 -25.53 7.75 -7.98
C TYR A 392 -25.95 9.18 -8.30
N SER A 393 -26.74 9.77 -7.43
CA SER A 393 -27.17 11.16 -7.51
C SER A 393 -26.97 11.89 -6.18
N ARG A 394 -26.58 13.16 -6.25
CA ARG A 394 -26.50 14.09 -5.12
C ARG A 394 -27.05 15.44 -5.55
N VAL A 395 -27.88 16.07 -4.74
CA VAL A 395 -28.24 17.48 -4.98
C VAL A 395 -26.99 18.34 -4.82
N SER A 396 -26.72 19.21 -5.79
CA SER A 396 -25.59 20.14 -5.74
C SER A 396 -25.77 21.12 -4.60
N THR A 397 -24.69 21.35 -3.84
CA THR A 397 -24.65 22.36 -2.78
C THR A 397 -24.60 23.78 -3.34
N VAL A 398 -24.18 23.93 -4.60
CA VAL A 398 -24.06 25.23 -5.28
C VAL A 398 -25.40 25.67 -5.84
N ASP A 399 -26.17 24.74 -6.40
CA ASP A 399 -27.50 25.00 -6.95
C ASP A 399 -28.43 23.81 -6.62
N PRO A 400 -29.39 23.98 -5.69
CA PRO A 400 -30.26 22.90 -5.25
C PRO A 400 -31.20 22.38 -6.35
N THR A 401 -31.30 23.09 -7.49
CA THR A 401 -32.07 22.63 -8.66
C THR A 401 -31.27 21.66 -9.54
N THR A 402 -29.97 21.51 -9.28
CA THR A 402 -29.08 20.64 -10.05
C THR A 402 -28.71 19.39 -9.26
N SER A 403 -28.74 18.24 -9.92
CA SER A 403 -28.17 17.00 -9.38
C SER A 403 -26.85 16.70 -10.05
N LEU A 404 -25.87 16.28 -9.25
CA LEU A 404 -24.62 15.67 -9.69
C LEU A 404 -24.87 14.17 -9.87
N CYS A 405 -24.53 13.64 -11.04
CA CYS A 405 -24.69 12.22 -11.36
C CYS A 405 -23.35 11.49 -11.46
N TRP A 406 -23.26 10.25 -10.98
CA TRP A 406 -22.12 9.35 -11.19
C TRP A 406 -22.60 8.01 -11.76
N CYS A 407 -21.96 7.51 -12.82
CA CYS A 407 -22.36 6.27 -13.49
C CYS A 407 -21.29 5.19 -13.32
N THR A 408 -21.64 4.01 -12.81
CA THR A 408 -20.68 2.92 -12.61
C THR A 408 -21.26 1.54 -12.94
N ALA A 409 -20.37 0.58 -13.20
CA ALA A 409 -20.70 -0.85 -13.26
C ALA A 409 -20.62 -1.52 -11.89
N VAL A 410 -19.98 -0.88 -10.90
CA VAL A 410 -19.69 -1.44 -9.58
C VAL A 410 -20.90 -1.27 -8.66
N GLN A 411 -21.37 -2.37 -8.07
CA GLN A 411 -22.44 -2.36 -7.08
C GLN A 411 -21.98 -1.63 -5.81
N PRO A 412 -22.83 -0.80 -5.18
CA PRO A 412 -22.47 -0.13 -3.93
C PRO A 412 -22.19 -1.15 -2.83
N ASP A 413 -21.12 -0.92 -2.07
CA ASP A 413 -20.78 -1.74 -0.91
C ASP A 413 -21.79 -1.46 0.23
N PRO A 414 -22.50 -2.48 0.73
CA PRO A 414 -23.55 -2.32 1.72
C PRO A 414 -23.06 -1.72 3.04
N LYS A 415 -21.76 -1.75 3.36
CA LYS A 415 -21.24 -1.12 4.58
C LYS A 415 -21.37 0.40 4.61
N TYR A 416 -21.60 1.03 3.45
CA TYR A 416 -21.88 2.47 3.35
C TYR A 416 -23.37 2.78 3.31
N LEU A 417 -24.25 1.78 3.36
CA LEU A 417 -25.69 1.98 3.34
C LEU A 417 -26.13 2.69 4.61
N ILE A 418 -26.91 3.76 4.44
CA ILE A 418 -27.49 4.55 5.52
C ILE A 418 -28.98 4.20 5.60
N ALA A 419 -29.45 3.89 6.80
CA ALA A 419 -30.85 3.58 7.08
C ALA A 419 -31.69 4.88 7.13
N ASP A 420 -31.76 5.60 6.01
CA ASP A 420 -32.58 6.80 5.86
C ASP A 420 -33.33 6.72 4.53
N SER A 421 -34.64 6.97 4.53
CA SER A 421 -35.45 6.95 3.30
C SER A 421 -35.41 8.28 2.53
N SER A 422 -34.94 9.36 3.16
CA SER A 422 -34.96 10.72 2.61
C SER A 422 -33.66 11.12 1.91
N CYS A 423 -32.60 10.31 1.99
CA CYS A 423 -31.25 10.60 1.51
C CYS A 423 -30.84 12.07 1.74
N PRO A 424 -30.86 12.56 2.99
CA PRO A 424 -30.53 13.95 3.23
C PRO A 424 -29.08 14.21 2.82
N HIS A 425 -28.81 15.42 2.33
CA HIS A 425 -27.45 15.88 2.10
C HIS A 425 -26.62 15.66 3.38
N PRO A 426 -25.38 15.12 3.30
CA PRO A 426 -24.54 14.93 2.10
C PRO A 426 -24.65 13.58 1.39
N ASN A 427 -25.60 12.73 1.75
CA ASN A 427 -25.66 11.35 1.28
C ASN A 427 -26.02 11.23 -0.20
N LEU A 428 -25.67 10.08 -0.78
CA LEU A 428 -25.87 9.75 -2.20
C LEU A 428 -27.06 8.81 -2.35
N SER A 429 -28.02 9.15 -3.20
CA SER A 429 -29.02 8.20 -3.66
C SER A 429 -28.44 7.32 -4.76
N ALA A 430 -28.56 6.00 -4.64
CA ALA A 430 -28.15 5.06 -5.67
C ALA A 430 -29.37 4.45 -6.36
N GLU A 431 -29.34 4.37 -7.69
CA GLU A 431 -30.42 3.88 -8.55
C GLU A 431 -29.87 2.91 -9.61
N LEU A 432 -30.66 1.92 -10.01
CA LEU A 432 -30.27 0.94 -11.02
C LEU A 432 -30.62 1.46 -12.44
N ILE A 433 -29.64 1.47 -13.35
CA ILE A 433 -29.74 2.09 -14.68
C ILE A 433 -30.65 1.30 -15.63
N ARG A 434 -30.82 -0.01 -15.41
CA ARG A 434 -31.66 -0.92 -16.22
C ARG A 434 -32.13 -2.10 -15.35
N PRO A 435 -33.13 -1.92 -14.49
CA PRO A 435 -33.67 -3.04 -13.73
C PRO A 435 -34.27 -4.09 -14.68
N PRO A 436 -34.15 -5.39 -14.36
CA PRO A 436 -34.82 -6.42 -15.15
C PRO A 436 -36.34 -6.15 -15.19
N PRO A 437 -37.01 -6.49 -16.31
CA PRO A 437 -38.46 -6.36 -16.38
C PRO A 437 -39.10 -7.15 -15.22
N ASN A 438 -40.10 -6.55 -14.57
CA ASN A 438 -40.82 -7.05 -13.38
C ASN A 438 -40.17 -6.76 -12.01
N TRP A 439 -39.10 -5.98 -11.94
CA TRP A 439 -38.61 -5.46 -10.66
C TRP A 439 -39.45 -4.26 -10.23
N GLY A 440 -40.20 -4.42 -9.15
CA GLY A 440 -40.97 -3.36 -8.51
C GLY A 440 -40.45 -3.09 -7.09
N TRP A 441 -40.60 -1.85 -6.62
CA TRP A 441 -40.23 -1.49 -5.27
C TRP A 441 -41.36 -1.79 -4.29
N TYR A 442 -41.02 -2.36 -3.14
CA TYR A 442 -41.85 -2.27 -1.95
C TYR A 442 -41.11 -1.35 -0.97
N LYS A 443 -41.74 -0.22 -0.62
CA LYS A 443 -41.30 0.57 0.54
C LYS A 443 -41.19 -0.39 1.71
N CYS A 444 -40.01 -0.45 2.35
CA CYS A 444 -39.92 -0.99 3.71
C CYS A 444 -40.87 -0.15 4.55
N PHE A 445 -42.12 -0.60 4.64
CA PHE A 445 -43.16 0.08 5.38
C PHE A 445 -42.75 0.06 6.85
N ASP A 446 -43.03 1.19 7.49
CA ASP A 446 -42.86 1.42 8.91
C ASP A 446 -43.76 0.46 9.71
N PHE A 447 -43.28 -0.77 9.92
CA PHE A 447 -43.99 -1.79 10.72
C PHE A 447 -44.17 -1.35 12.18
N LEU A 448 -43.53 -0.26 12.60
CA LEU A 448 -43.60 0.30 13.95
C LEU A 448 -44.72 1.32 14.15
N ALA A 449 -45.35 1.84 13.07
CA ALA A 449 -46.27 2.97 13.16
C ALA A 449 -47.77 2.63 13.09
N GLN A 450 -48.15 1.39 12.77
CA GLN A 450 -49.56 0.98 12.76
C GLN A 450 -49.89 0.16 14.01
N GLY A 451 -50.61 0.79 14.93
CA GLY A 451 -51.24 0.10 16.05
C GLY A 451 -52.18 -1.02 15.58
N PRO A 452 -52.62 -1.89 16.50
CA PRO A 452 -53.24 -3.17 16.19
C PRO A 452 -54.70 -3.00 15.74
N ALA A 453 -54.96 -2.64 14.48
CA ALA A 453 -56.31 -2.64 13.94
C ALA A 453 -56.36 -2.73 12.41
N ASN A 454 -56.11 -3.93 11.86
CA ASN A 454 -56.94 -4.59 10.83
C ASN A 454 -56.19 -5.81 10.25
N PRO A 455 -56.74 -7.03 10.37
CA PRO A 455 -56.14 -8.20 9.75
C PRO A 455 -56.45 -8.24 8.25
N PHE A 456 -55.44 -8.01 7.40
CA PHE A 456 -55.47 -8.47 6.02
C PHE A 456 -55.22 -10.00 6.00
N PRO A 457 -55.99 -10.79 5.23
CA PRO A 457 -55.74 -12.22 5.13
C PRO A 457 -54.59 -12.48 4.15
N VAL A 458 -53.38 -12.68 4.69
CA VAL A 458 -52.25 -13.24 3.92
C VAL A 458 -52.22 -14.74 4.20
N GLN A 459 -52.87 -15.53 3.34
CA GLN A 459 -52.59 -16.96 3.28
C GLN A 459 -51.30 -17.16 2.46
N SER A 460 -50.42 -18.01 3.01
CA SER A 460 -49.14 -18.48 2.46
C SER A 460 -47.98 -17.49 2.35
N LEU A 461 -47.37 -17.16 3.49
CA LEU A 461 -45.92 -16.96 3.57
C LEU A 461 -45.40 -17.68 4.81
N GLY A 462 -44.53 -18.68 4.59
CA GLY A 462 -43.84 -19.39 5.66
C GLY A 462 -42.77 -18.48 6.29
N LEU A 463 -43.19 -17.66 7.24
CA LEU A 463 -42.28 -16.95 8.14
C LEU A 463 -42.27 -17.66 9.50
N LYS A 464 -41.08 -17.99 10.00
CA LYS A 464 -40.89 -18.31 11.42
C LYS A 464 -41.01 -17.00 12.21
N ALA A 465 -41.95 -16.94 13.14
CA ALA A 465 -42.20 -15.77 13.98
C ALA A 465 -41.17 -15.65 15.11
N CYS A 466 -40.71 -14.44 15.41
CA CYS A 466 -40.06 -14.09 16.67
C CYS A 466 -41.13 -14.00 17.77
N LYS A 467 -40.88 -14.63 18.93
CA LYS A 467 -41.77 -14.56 20.10
C LYS A 467 -41.27 -13.46 21.05
N ILE A 468 -42.18 -12.58 21.47
CA ILE A 468 -41.94 -11.61 22.55
C ILE A 468 -42.02 -12.35 23.89
N SER A 469 -41.00 -12.16 24.74
CA SER A 469 -41.05 -12.52 26.15
C SER A 469 -41.60 -11.32 26.92
N GLU A 470 -42.72 -11.48 27.61
CA GLU A 470 -43.23 -10.47 28.54
C GLU A 470 -42.30 -10.39 29.75
N GLY A 471 -41.61 -9.26 29.91
CA GLY A 471 -40.82 -8.97 31.11
C GLY A 471 -39.61 -8.07 30.87
N ASP A 472 -39.81 -6.77 31.14
CA ASP A 472 -38.85 -5.72 31.44
C ASP A 472 -37.97 -5.11 30.32
N ASN A 473 -37.82 -3.79 30.45
CA ASN A 473 -37.35 -2.83 29.46
C ASN A 473 -35.91 -3.07 28.97
N ASN A 474 -35.74 -2.98 27.65
CA ASN A 474 -34.51 -2.67 26.91
C ASN A 474 -33.30 -3.58 27.12
N SER A 475 -33.44 -4.88 26.82
CA SER A 475 -32.30 -5.67 26.33
C SER A 475 -32.75 -6.69 25.28
N PHE A 476 -32.00 -6.78 24.19
CA PHE A 476 -32.16 -7.79 23.14
C PHE A 476 -30.96 -8.73 23.22
N GLU A 477 -31.19 -10.04 23.30
CA GLU A 477 -30.14 -11.04 23.25
C GLU A 477 -30.38 -11.93 22.02
N CYS A 478 -29.46 -11.88 21.06
CA CYS A 478 -29.42 -12.78 19.92
C CYS A 478 -28.75 -14.09 20.37
N LEU A 479 -29.42 -15.21 20.22
CA LEU A 479 -28.79 -16.53 20.40
C LEU A 479 -27.98 -16.87 19.15
N ASP A 480 -26.67 -16.81 19.33
CA ASP A 480 -25.62 -17.26 18.43
C ASP A 480 -25.58 -18.80 18.34
N THR A 481 -25.49 -19.33 17.12
CA THR A 481 -24.70 -20.53 16.85
C THR A 481 -23.95 -20.34 15.54
N ASP A 482 -22.73 -19.82 15.69
CA ASP A 482 -21.54 -19.96 14.87
C ASP A 482 -21.38 -18.99 13.67
N TYR A 483 -20.54 -17.98 13.93
CA TYR A 483 -19.79 -17.08 13.04
C TYR A 483 -20.42 -15.73 12.63
N GLU A 484 -19.71 -14.67 13.06
CA GLU A 484 -20.00 -13.24 12.97
C GLU A 484 -20.06 -12.66 11.55
N LEU A 485 -21.13 -11.90 11.25
CA LEU A 485 -21.10 -10.55 10.65
C LEU A 485 -22.55 -10.04 10.46
N GLU A 486 -22.97 -9.12 11.32
CA GLU A 486 -24.29 -8.46 11.24
C GLU A 486 -24.26 -7.28 10.25
N SER A 487 -25.10 -7.36 9.22
CA SER A 487 -25.72 -6.20 8.56
C SER A 487 -27.01 -6.68 7.90
N CYS A 488 -28.14 -6.06 8.25
CA CYS A 488 -29.43 -6.32 7.62
C CYS A 488 -29.43 -5.81 6.18
N GLY A 489 -28.95 -6.66 5.26
CA GLY A 489 -29.17 -6.50 3.83
C GLY A 489 -30.61 -6.89 3.45
N GLY A 490 -31.25 -6.08 2.61
CA GLY A 490 -32.59 -6.32 2.09
C GLY A 490 -32.75 -7.72 1.48
N CYS A 491 -33.94 -8.31 1.67
CA CYS A 491 -34.25 -9.63 1.14
C CYS A 491 -34.48 -9.56 -0.39
N LEU A 492 -33.65 -10.28 -1.15
CA LEU A 492 -33.84 -10.58 -2.57
C LEU A 492 -34.86 -11.71 -2.72
N HIS A 493 -35.97 -11.46 -3.44
CA HIS A 493 -36.88 -12.52 -3.86
C HIS A 493 -36.63 -12.91 -5.32
N ARG A 494 -36.59 -14.22 -5.57
CA ARG A 494 -36.64 -14.83 -6.90
C ARG A 494 -37.89 -15.70 -6.94
N GLU A 495 -38.81 -15.41 -7.84
CA GLU A 495 -39.88 -16.35 -8.17
C GLU A 495 -39.26 -17.58 -8.83
N VAL A 496 -39.39 -18.72 -8.16
CA VAL A 496 -39.15 -20.04 -8.75
C VAL A 496 -40.51 -20.57 -9.17
N ASN A 497 -40.69 -20.80 -10.47
CA ASN A 497 -41.86 -21.49 -10.99
C ASN A 497 -42.01 -22.86 -10.33
N ASP A 498 -43.17 -23.10 -9.74
CA ASP A 498 -43.54 -24.36 -9.12
C ASP A 498 -43.49 -25.53 -10.10
N GLY A 499 -42.69 -26.52 -9.74
CA GLY A 499 -42.64 -27.85 -10.31
C GLY A 499 -42.72 -28.89 -9.20
N ASN A 500 -43.94 -29.09 -8.70
CA ASN A 500 -44.51 -30.33 -8.18
C ASN A 500 -43.51 -31.44 -7.77
N LEU A 501 -43.41 -31.76 -6.47
CA LEU A 501 -43.22 -33.14 -6.01
C LEU A 501 -43.53 -33.30 -4.52
N SER A 502 -44.44 -34.24 -4.29
CA SER A 502 -44.99 -34.72 -3.03
C SER A 502 -44.00 -35.52 -2.16
N ASN A 503 -44.35 -35.57 -0.87
CA ASN A 503 -44.23 -36.69 0.07
C ASN A 503 -43.06 -36.77 1.08
N GLN A 504 -43.50 -36.74 2.35
CA GLN A 504 -43.15 -37.59 3.50
C GLN A 504 -41.72 -37.56 4.09
N TYR A 505 -41.61 -37.26 5.39
CA TYR A 505 -41.12 -38.13 6.49
C TYR A 505 -41.08 -37.27 7.79
N LYS A 506 -42.00 -37.45 8.75
CA LYS A 506 -41.92 -38.30 9.96
C LYS A 506 -41.01 -37.73 11.08
N LYS A 507 -41.65 -37.22 12.15
CA LYS A 507 -41.07 -36.93 13.48
C LYS A 507 -40.56 -38.22 14.16
N PRO A 508 -39.52 -38.09 15.01
CA PRO A 508 -39.69 -38.33 16.45
C PRO A 508 -39.07 -37.15 17.24
N GLY A 509 -39.49 -36.77 18.44
CA GLY A 509 -39.84 -37.62 19.58
C GLY A 509 -38.71 -37.48 20.62
N ILE A 510 -38.85 -36.45 21.46
CA ILE A 510 -38.31 -36.23 22.82
C ILE A 510 -37.27 -37.25 23.34
N LYS A 511 -36.09 -36.74 23.71
CA LYS A 511 -35.54 -36.85 25.07
C LYS A 511 -34.62 -35.67 25.35
#